data_AF-A0A1V0HP32-F1
#
_entry.id   AF-A0A1V0HP32-F1
#
_cell.length_a   1.000
_cell.length_b   1.000
_cell.length_c   1.000
_cell.angle_alpha   90.00
_cell.angle_beta   90.00
_cell.angle_gamma   90.00
#
_symmetry.space_group_name_H-M   'P 1'
#
loop_
_entity.id
_entity.type
_entity.pdbx_description
1 polymer ?
#
loop_
_entity_poly.entity_id
_entity_poly.type
_entity_poly.pdbx_seq_one_letter_code
_entity_poly.pdbx_strand_id
1 'polypeptide(L)' 'MVTNNLNSRDGKFIEKIGFFDPLKLKKSGVQLNIKRLKHWINFGAKVSKRVSYIIKKSISKDINEN' A
#
# COMPACT_ATOMS: atom_id res chain seq x y z
N MET A 1 4.21 2.88 -2.61
CA MET A 1 5.60 2.79 -3.09
C MET A 1 6.54 2.67 -1.89
N VAL A 2 7.69 2.02 -2.07
CA VAL A 2 8.75 1.89 -1.05
C VAL A 2 9.84 2.90 -1.37
N THR A 3 10.25 3.70 -0.40
CA THR A 3 11.24 4.77 -0.58
C THR A 3 12.04 4.99 0.70
N ASN A 4 13.17 5.68 0.59
CA ASN A 4 13.92 6.17 1.75
C ASN A 4 13.23 7.42 2.31
N ASN A 5 13.23 7.62 3.64
CA ASN A 5 12.56 8.76 4.26
C ASN A 5 13.21 10.11 3.94
N LEU A 6 14.50 10.10 3.58
CA LEU A 6 15.27 11.30 3.21
C LEU A 6 14.92 11.80 1.81
N ASN A 7 14.28 10.96 1.00
CA ASN A 7 13.93 11.35 -0.37
C ASN A 7 12.71 12.28 -0.35
N SER A 8 12.72 13.27 -1.25
CA SER A 8 11.56 14.11 -1.53
C SER A 8 10.33 13.23 -1.81
N ARG A 9 9.15 13.69 -1.38
CA ARG A 9 7.88 12.94 -1.48
C ARG A 9 7.63 12.34 -2.87
N ASP A 10 7.89 13.14 -3.90
CA ASP A 10 7.64 12.80 -5.30
C ASP A 10 8.94 12.41 -6.04
N GLY A 11 10.00 12.10 -5.29
CA GLY A 11 11.32 11.75 -5.82
C GLY A 11 11.48 10.26 -6.15
N LYS A 12 12.74 9.83 -6.25
CA LYS A 12 13.09 8.45 -6.56
C LYS A 12 12.56 7.48 -5.50
N PHE A 13 11.80 6.48 -5.93
CA PHE A 13 11.38 5.35 -5.12
C PHE A 13 12.16 4.09 -5.49
N ILE A 14 12.22 3.13 -4.57
CA ILE A 14 12.89 1.83 -4.76
C ILE A 14 11.98 0.89 -5.56
N GLU A 15 10.72 0.75 -5.13
CA GLU A 15 9.76 -0.15 -5.77
C GLU A 15 8.31 0.38 -5.72
N LYS A 16 7.58 0.24 -6.84
CA LYS A 16 6.13 0.49 -6.90
C LYS A 16 5.35 -0.80 -6.61
N ILE A 17 4.93 -0.94 -5.35
CA ILE A 17 4.18 -2.12 -4.86
C ILE A 17 2.65 -2.05 -5.10
N GLY A 18 2.14 -0.94 -5.64
CA GLY A 18 0.71 -0.73 -5.82
C GLY A 18 0.32 0.74 -6.00
N PHE A 19 -0.98 1.01 -6.04
CA PHE A 19 -1.56 2.35 -6.10
C PHE A 19 -2.85 2.44 -5.27
N PHE A 20 -3.21 3.68 -4.95
CA PHE A 20 -4.47 4.04 -4.30
C PHE A 20 -5.05 5.28 -4.98
N ASP A 21 -6.29 5.16 -5.44
CA ASP A 21 -7.11 6.24 -5.98
C ASP A 21 -8.24 6.54 -4.97
N PRO A 22 -8.18 7.69 -4.27
CA PRO A 22 -9.18 8.03 -3.26
C PRO A 22 -10.56 8.35 -3.84
N LEU A 23 -10.68 8.62 -5.14
CA LEU A 23 -11.95 8.98 -5.78
C LEU A 23 -12.76 7.73 -6.16
N LYS A 24 -12.11 6.57 -6.30
CA LYS A 24 -12.78 5.32 -6.63
C LYS A 24 -13.25 4.61 -5.37
N LEU A 25 -14.55 4.61 -5.13
CA LEU A 25 -15.22 3.96 -4.00
C LEU A 25 -15.29 2.41 -4.11
N LYS A 26 -15.08 1.86 -5.32
CA LYS A 26 -15.14 0.42 -5.64
C LYS A 26 -13.77 -0.26 -5.56
N LYS A 27 -13.74 -1.61 -5.68
CA LYS A 27 -12.53 -2.48 -5.63
C LYS A 27 -11.35 -1.97 -6.49
N SER A 28 -11.63 -1.31 -7.62
CA SER A 28 -10.63 -0.78 -8.56
C SER A 28 -9.81 0.42 -8.04
N GLY A 29 -10.16 0.98 -6.88
CA GLY A 29 -9.46 2.13 -6.28
C GLY A 29 -8.19 1.76 -5.51
N VAL A 30 -7.99 0.50 -5.16
CA VAL A 30 -6.79 0.04 -4.45
C VAL A 30 -6.25 -1.19 -5.16
N GLN A 31 -4.99 -1.15 -5.57
CA GLN A 31 -4.28 -2.35 -6.03
C GLN A 31 -2.96 -2.44 -5.31
N LEU A 32 -2.74 -3.56 -4.61
CA LEU A 32 -1.54 -3.80 -3.81
C LEU A 32 -1.00 -5.20 -4.08
N ASN A 33 0.30 -5.30 -4.32
CA ASN A 33 0.99 -6.58 -4.38
C ASN A 33 1.32 -7.06 -2.96
N ILE A 34 0.48 -7.94 -2.42
CA ILE A 34 0.60 -8.44 -1.04
C ILE A 34 1.92 -9.17 -0.81
N LYS A 35 2.42 -9.93 -1.80
CA LYS A 35 3.69 -10.67 -1.69
C LYS A 35 4.86 -9.72 -1.47
N ARG A 36 4.95 -8.68 -2.30
CA ARG A 36 5.99 -7.65 -2.19
C ARG A 36 5.86 -6.80 -0.92
N LEU A 37 4.63 -6.46 -0.53
CA LEU A 37 4.38 -5.76 0.73
C LEU A 37 4.92 -6.55 1.93
N LYS A 38 4.60 -7.85 2.03
CA LYS A 38 5.10 -8.72 3.11
C LYS A 38 6.61 -8.84 3.10
N HIS A 39 7.23 -8.96 1.92
CA HIS A 39 8.68 -8.97 1.78
C HIS A 39 9.31 -7.73 2.41
N TRP A 40 8.90 -6.53 2.00
CA TRP A 40 9.49 -5.29 2.54
C TRP A 40 9.24 -5.10 4.05
N ILE A 41 8.08 -5.49 4.55
CA ILE A 41 7.80 -5.48 5.99
C ILE A 41 8.76 -6.42 6.75
N ASN A 42 9.00 -7.62 6.22
CA ASN A 42 9.94 -8.57 6.80
C ASN A 42 11.39 -8.05 6.81
N PHE A 43 11.76 -7.24 5.80
CA PHE A 43 13.04 -6.55 5.73
C PHE A 43 13.11 -5.29 6.62
N GLY A 44 12.06 -4.98 7.40
CA GLY A 44 12.04 -3.87 8.36
C GLY A 44 11.46 -2.56 7.84
N ALA A 45 10.81 -2.57 6.66
CA ALA A 45 10.16 -1.37 6.15
C ALA A 45 8.98 -0.94 7.04
N LYS A 46 8.96 0.34 7.43
CA LYS A 46 7.86 0.93 8.21
C LYS A 46 6.76 1.44 7.29
N VAL A 47 5.51 1.01 7.53
CA VAL A 47 4.35 1.49 6.79
C VAL A 47 3.77 2.77 7.40
N SER A 48 3.40 3.74 6.58
CA SER A 48 2.74 4.97 7.05
C SER A 48 1.33 4.70 7.58
N LYS A 49 0.84 5.52 8.51
CA LYS A 49 -0.50 5.39 9.13
C LYS A 49 -1.63 5.27 8.10
N ARG A 50 -1.61 6.11 7.05
CA ARG A 50 -2.62 6.07 5.96
C ARG A 50 -2.58 4.75 5.18
N VAL A 51 -1.39 4.22 4.91
CA VAL A 51 -1.21 2.96 4.17
C VAL A 51 -1.71 1.77 5.00
N SER A 52 -1.42 1.75 6.32
CA SER A 52 -1.96 0.74 7.24
C SER A 52 -3.49 0.72 7.25
N TYR A 53 -4.13 1.90 7.27
CA TYR A 53 -5.59 2.00 7.18
C TYR A 53 -6.13 1.45 5.86
N ILE A 54 -5.50 1.78 4.73
CA ILE A 54 -5.91 1.27 3.40
C ILE A 54 -5.76 -0.26 3.34
N ILE A 55 -4.66 -0.81 3.84
CA ILE A 55 -4.44 -2.27 3.88
C ILE A 55 -5.56 -2.95 4.67
N LYS A 56 -5.85 -2.46 5.89
CA LYS A 56 -6.93 -3.00 6.73
C LYS A 56 -8.28 -2.93 6.01
N LYS A 57 -8.61 -1.77 5.43
CA LYS A 57 -9.86 -1.55 4.71
C LYS A 57 -10.00 -2.48 3.50
N SER A 58 -8.91 -2.73 2.77
CA SER A 58 -8.89 -3.66 1.64
C SER A 58 -9.21 -5.08 2.10
N ILE A 59 -8.52 -5.56 3.15
CA ILE A 59 -8.72 -6.91 3.70
C ILE A 59 -10.15 -7.10 4.23
N SER A 60 -10.67 -6.15 5.00
CA SER A 60 -12.05 -6.23 5.51
C SER A 60 -13.10 -6.24 4.41
N LYS A 61 -12.83 -5.58 3.27
CA LYS A 61 -13.76 -5.55 2.14
C LYS A 61 -13.76 -6.87 1.36
N ASP A 62 -12.62 -7.55 1.27
CA ASP A 62 -12.52 -8.87 0.64
C ASP A 62 -13.24 -9.97 1.45
N ILE A 63 -13.35 -9.82 2.77
CA ILE A 63 -14.05 -10.76 3.66
C ILE A 63 -15.58 -10.63 3.55
N ASN A 64 -16.10 -9.43 3.32
CA ASN A 64 -17.55 -9.15 3.28
C ASN A 64 -18.18 -9.37 1.90
N GLU A 65 -17.40 -9.68 0.87
CA GLU A 65 -17.88 -9.93 -0.51
C GLU A 65 -17.79 -11.42 -0.92
N ASN A 66 -17.55 -12.34 0.03
CA ASN A 66 -17.59 -13.80 -0.18
C ASN A 66 -18.79 -14.44 0.54
#